data_AF-A0A3A5L7A2-F1
#
_entry.id   AF-A0A3A5L7A2-F1
#
_cell.length_a   1.000
_cell.length_b   1.000
_cell.length_c   1.000
_cell.angle_alpha   90.00
_cell.angle_beta   90.00
_cell.angle_gamma   90.00
#
_symmetry.space_group_name_H-M   'P 1'
#
loop_
_entity.id
_entity.type
_entity.pdbx_description
1 polymer ?
#
loop_
_entity_poly.entity_id
_entity_poly.type
_entity_poly.pdbx_seq_one_letter_code
_entity_poly.pdbx_strand_id
1 'polypeptide(L)'
;MALKRTLSLTLVSFYGLGTILGAGIYALIGEVAKEAGNFTPVSFIIASVLALFTAFSYAELSARFPQSAGSALYVRQAFKKAWLSGLVGWLVVLTGVTSAATIALGFASYFVLLLPVSPLLSVTVLVLLLGALTLWGIRESATVIMVMTLIEIGGLLLIIFYGRHAFAALGNSHWTWPSSMQGILIGAFIAFYAYIGFEDMVNTSEETINPEKNLPRGIFIALGGAMLLYLLVAIVVIITLPTELLTRSNMPLIEIITYQGHSPLLFTLIALIAIMNGILVQIIMASRLIYGMAKQDNAPAVFAHVYEKTHTPVYATVLVVAMILLFAYALPIATLAKLTSTIILCVFMLVHASLIAIKLGNRQKPSSFSVPIGIPILAILLTLGFLGMQLWIAH
;
A
#
# COMPACT_ATOMS: atom_id res chain seq x y z
N MET A 1 -28.63 0.46 3.99
CA MET A 1 -28.72 1.21 2.73
C MET A 1 -27.58 0.75 1.83
N ALA A 2 -27.86 0.40 0.58
CA ALA A 2 -26.82 0.14 -0.40
C ALA A 2 -26.10 1.46 -0.75
N LEU A 3 -24.78 1.45 -0.84
CA LEU A 3 -23.99 2.61 -1.25
C LEU A 3 -24.31 2.97 -2.71
N LYS A 4 -24.26 4.26 -3.05
CA LYS A 4 -24.53 4.72 -4.43
C LYS A 4 -23.33 4.37 -5.31
N ARG A 5 -23.56 3.66 -6.40
CA ARG A 5 -22.52 3.33 -7.40
C ARG A 5 -22.13 4.58 -8.18
N THR A 6 -21.00 5.19 -7.84
CA THR A 6 -20.51 6.45 -8.43
C THR A 6 -19.12 6.32 -9.04
N LEU A 7 -18.33 5.31 -8.65
CA LEU A 7 -16.96 5.15 -9.10
C LEU A 7 -16.93 4.46 -10.48
N SER A 8 -16.57 5.22 -11.51
CA SER A 8 -16.28 4.69 -12.85
C SER A 8 -14.93 3.97 -12.88
N LEU A 9 -14.63 3.26 -13.97
CA LEU A 9 -13.33 2.60 -14.16
C LEU A 9 -12.15 3.56 -13.95
N THR A 10 -12.27 4.79 -14.46
CA THR A 10 -11.23 5.81 -14.32
C THR A 10 -11.06 6.20 -12.85
N LEU A 11 -12.15 6.47 -12.14
CA LEU A 11 -12.10 6.89 -10.74
C LEU A 11 -11.57 5.78 -9.85
N VAL A 12 -11.98 4.52 -10.05
CA VAL A 12 -11.47 3.40 -9.26
C VAL A 12 -9.99 3.13 -9.58
N SER A 13 -9.54 3.35 -10.81
CA SER A 13 -8.11 3.21 -11.18
C SER A 13 -7.25 4.29 -10.53
N PHE A 14 -7.70 5.55 -10.52
CA PHE A 14 -7.00 6.62 -9.80
C PHE A 14 -7.04 6.42 -8.30
N TYR A 15 -8.18 6.02 -7.73
CA TYR A 15 -8.26 5.64 -6.32
C TYR A 15 -7.22 4.55 -5.99
N GLY A 16 -7.18 3.49 -6.80
CA GLY A 16 -6.20 2.41 -6.68
C GLY A 16 -4.76 2.90 -6.77
N LEU A 17 -4.44 3.76 -7.75
CA LEU A 17 -3.12 4.38 -7.86
C LEU A 17 -2.77 5.13 -6.59
N GLY A 18 -3.66 5.96 -6.04
CA GLY A 18 -3.40 6.69 -4.79
C GLY A 18 -3.13 5.78 -3.61
N THR A 19 -3.90 4.69 -3.51
CA THR A 19 -3.68 3.71 -2.43
C THR A 19 -2.34 3.00 -2.52
N ILE A 20 -1.81 2.77 -3.73
CA ILE A 20 -0.50 2.14 -3.95
C ILE A 20 0.62 3.19 -3.81
N LEU A 21 0.52 4.30 -4.54
CA LEU A 21 1.55 5.34 -4.69
C LEU A 21 1.93 6.00 -3.36
N GLY A 22 0.93 6.18 -2.47
CA GLY A 22 0.99 6.87 -1.19
C GLY A 22 2.40 7.23 -0.70
N ALA A 23 2.94 6.47 0.25
CA ALA A 23 4.25 6.79 0.81
C ALA A 23 5.29 5.69 0.68
N GLY A 24 4.98 4.55 0.04
CA GLY A 24 5.95 3.48 -0.13
C GLY A 24 7.21 3.96 -0.84
N ILE A 25 7.06 4.63 -1.99
CA ILE A 25 8.21 5.15 -2.74
C ILE A 25 8.86 6.37 -2.07
N TYR A 26 8.07 7.25 -1.43
CA TYR A 26 8.59 8.44 -0.77
C TYR A 26 9.38 8.10 0.51
N ALA A 27 8.89 7.14 1.30
CA ALA A 27 9.47 6.82 2.60
C ALA A 27 10.50 5.69 2.57
N LEU A 28 10.38 4.72 1.64
CA LEU A 28 11.18 3.48 1.71
C LEU A 28 12.19 3.30 0.58
N ILE A 29 12.20 4.14 -0.46
CA ILE A 29 13.19 3.98 -1.55
C ILE A 29 14.63 4.04 -1.03
N GLY A 30 14.91 4.86 -0.02
CA GLY A 30 16.21 4.92 0.65
C GLY A 30 16.53 3.64 1.42
N GLU A 31 15.54 3.06 2.12
CA GLU A 31 15.70 1.77 2.81
C GLU A 31 15.95 0.61 1.82
N VAL A 32 15.28 0.62 0.67
CA VAL A 32 15.56 -0.36 -0.40
C VAL A 32 16.97 -0.16 -0.96
N ALA A 33 17.39 1.09 -1.16
CA ALA A 33 18.72 1.42 -1.67
C ALA A 33 19.85 1.06 -0.69
N LYS A 34 19.61 1.12 0.62
CA LYS A 34 20.56 0.63 1.64
C LYS A 34 20.89 -0.85 1.48
N GLU A 35 19.90 -1.66 1.09
CA GLU A 35 20.04 -3.12 0.97
C GLU A 35 20.47 -3.55 -0.44
N ALA A 36 19.84 -2.99 -1.47
CA ALA A 36 20.03 -3.40 -2.86
C ALA A 36 21.06 -2.54 -3.62
N GLY A 37 21.45 -1.37 -3.10
CA GLY A 37 22.32 -0.43 -3.76
C GLY A 37 21.83 -0.08 -5.17
N ASN A 38 22.72 -0.19 -6.16
CA ASN A 38 22.42 0.10 -7.56
C ASN A 38 21.36 -0.84 -8.17
N PHE A 39 21.07 -1.98 -7.53
CA PHE A 39 20.06 -2.95 -7.96
C PHE A 39 18.68 -2.69 -7.34
N THR A 40 18.45 -1.51 -6.79
CA THR A 40 17.12 -1.05 -6.33
C THR A 40 16.04 -1.21 -7.41
N PRO A 41 16.24 -0.83 -8.69
CA PRO A 41 15.24 -1.08 -9.74
C PRO A 41 14.88 -2.56 -9.89
N VAL A 42 15.87 -3.46 -9.78
CA VAL A 42 15.66 -4.91 -9.85
C VAL A 42 14.83 -5.38 -8.66
N SER A 43 15.08 -4.85 -7.47
CA SER A 43 14.28 -5.14 -6.27
C SER A 43 12.81 -4.76 -6.46
N PHE A 44 12.53 -3.59 -7.04
CA PHE A 44 11.17 -3.15 -7.37
C PHE A 44 10.50 -4.03 -8.44
N ILE A 45 11.25 -4.57 -9.40
CA ILE A 45 10.74 -5.52 -10.40
C ILE A 45 10.37 -6.86 -9.74
N ILE A 46 11.23 -7.42 -8.89
CA ILE A 46 10.94 -8.69 -8.20
C ILE A 46 9.70 -8.52 -7.31
N ALA A 47 9.60 -7.41 -6.60
CA ALA A 47 8.43 -7.06 -5.78
C ALA A 47 7.15 -6.92 -6.62
N SER A 48 7.23 -6.28 -7.79
CA SER A 48 6.05 -6.08 -8.66
C SER A 48 5.55 -7.38 -9.27
N VAL A 49 6.44 -8.34 -9.56
CA VAL A 49 6.05 -9.67 -10.03
C VAL A 49 5.18 -10.37 -8.98
N LEU A 50 5.58 -10.36 -7.71
CA LEU A 50 4.78 -10.92 -6.62
C LEU A 50 3.41 -10.23 -6.50
N ALA A 51 3.39 -8.89 -6.56
CA ALA A 51 2.15 -8.12 -6.52
C ALA A 51 1.24 -8.46 -7.72
N LEU A 52 1.81 -8.67 -8.91
CA LEU A 52 1.06 -9.00 -10.14
C LEU A 52 0.37 -10.37 -10.04
N PHE A 53 1.09 -11.40 -9.57
CA PHE A 53 0.50 -12.73 -9.30
C PHE A 53 -0.62 -12.65 -8.26
N THR A 54 -0.46 -11.76 -7.29
CA THR A 54 -1.50 -11.51 -6.28
C THR A 54 -2.71 -10.80 -6.88
N ALA A 55 -2.49 -9.77 -7.70
CA ALA A 55 -3.52 -9.02 -8.39
C ALA A 55 -4.39 -9.91 -9.28
N PHE A 56 -3.83 -10.93 -9.94
CA PHE A 56 -4.63 -11.92 -10.67
C PHE A 56 -5.67 -12.62 -9.78
N SER A 57 -5.29 -12.99 -8.56
CA SER A 57 -6.21 -13.64 -7.62
C SER A 57 -7.29 -12.68 -7.13
N TYR A 58 -6.92 -11.45 -6.79
CA TYR A 58 -7.86 -10.40 -6.36
C TYR A 58 -8.81 -9.99 -7.49
N ALA A 59 -8.32 -9.87 -8.72
CA ALA A 59 -9.12 -9.55 -9.89
C ALA A 59 -10.22 -10.60 -10.11
N GLU A 60 -9.90 -11.89 -10.03
CA GLU A 60 -10.92 -12.93 -10.17
C GLU A 60 -11.89 -12.97 -8.98
N LEU A 61 -11.39 -12.87 -7.75
CA LEU A 61 -12.23 -12.91 -6.55
C LEU A 61 -13.18 -11.71 -6.45
N SER A 62 -12.69 -10.51 -6.77
CA SER A 62 -13.53 -9.29 -6.81
C SER A 62 -14.59 -9.36 -7.92
N ALA A 63 -14.28 -9.98 -9.06
CA ALA A 63 -15.26 -10.23 -10.11
C ALA A 63 -16.35 -11.24 -9.69
N ARG A 64 -16.00 -12.27 -8.92
CA ARG A 64 -16.94 -13.29 -8.43
C ARG A 64 -17.77 -12.83 -7.23
N PHE A 65 -17.20 -12.00 -6.36
CA PHE A 65 -17.78 -11.57 -5.10
C PHE A 65 -17.62 -10.05 -4.87
N PRO A 66 -18.34 -9.21 -5.64
CA PRO A 66 -18.23 -7.75 -5.57
C PRO A 66 -18.97 -7.19 -4.33
N GLN A 67 -18.38 -7.34 -3.16
CA GLN A 67 -18.93 -6.86 -1.87
C GLN A 67 -17.82 -6.23 -1.02
N SER A 68 -18.17 -5.23 -0.20
CA SER A 68 -17.22 -4.35 0.51
C SER A 68 -16.51 -4.96 1.73
N ALA A 69 -16.37 -6.29 1.78
CA ALA A 69 -15.70 -7.02 2.88
C ALA A 69 -14.37 -7.69 2.45
N GLY A 70 -13.95 -7.50 1.20
CA GLY A 70 -12.62 -7.82 0.68
C GLY A 70 -12.09 -9.21 1.03
N SER A 71 -10.85 -9.27 1.50
CA SER A 71 -10.12 -10.51 1.77
C SER A 71 -10.81 -11.40 2.81
N ALA A 72 -11.42 -10.79 3.85
CA ALA A 72 -12.17 -11.51 4.86
C ALA A 72 -13.39 -12.23 4.27
N LEU A 73 -14.06 -11.62 3.29
CA LEU A 73 -15.17 -12.25 2.58
C LEU A 73 -14.71 -13.43 1.72
N TYR A 74 -13.61 -13.28 0.97
CA TYR A 74 -13.11 -14.35 0.10
C TYR A 74 -12.82 -15.62 0.90
N VAL A 75 -12.19 -15.46 2.05
CA VAL A 75 -11.91 -16.54 3.00
C VAL A 75 -13.19 -17.14 3.58
N ARG A 76 -14.18 -16.30 3.91
CA ARG A 76 -15.50 -16.76 4.37
C ARG A 76 -16.20 -17.59 3.31
N GLN A 77 -16.16 -17.18 2.04
CA GLN A 77 -16.82 -17.88 0.95
C GLN A 77 -16.12 -19.19 0.58
N ALA A 78 -14.79 -19.24 0.66
CA ALA A 78 -14.02 -20.44 0.39
C ALA A 78 -14.16 -21.49 1.49
N PHE A 79 -13.98 -21.10 2.75
CA PHE A 79 -13.83 -22.06 3.86
C PHE A 79 -15.06 -22.17 4.77
N LYS A 80 -16.02 -21.22 4.67
CA LYS A 80 -17.25 -21.17 5.50
C LYS A 80 -17.00 -21.14 7.01
N LYS A 81 -15.81 -20.69 7.44
CA LYS A 81 -15.42 -20.55 8.84
C LYS A 81 -15.42 -19.08 9.24
N ALA A 82 -16.35 -18.69 10.11
CA ALA A 82 -16.49 -17.30 10.56
C ALA A 82 -15.24 -16.79 11.29
N TRP A 83 -14.66 -17.61 12.17
CA TRP A 83 -13.44 -17.25 12.91
C TRP A 83 -12.24 -16.96 11.99
N LEU A 84 -12.12 -17.69 10.87
CA LEU A 84 -11.02 -17.50 9.92
C LEU A 84 -11.20 -16.19 9.14
N SER A 85 -12.44 -15.84 8.79
CA SER A 85 -12.78 -14.54 8.21
C SER A 85 -12.47 -13.40 9.18
N GLY A 86 -12.82 -13.55 10.46
CA GLY A 86 -12.49 -12.59 11.51
C GLY A 86 -10.98 -12.42 11.70
N LEU A 87 -10.22 -13.53 11.74
CA LEU A 87 -8.76 -13.51 11.82
C LEU A 87 -8.16 -12.70 10.66
N VAL A 88 -8.59 -12.97 9.42
CA VAL A 88 -8.11 -12.22 8.25
C VAL A 88 -8.51 -10.75 8.32
N GLY A 89 -9.72 -10.43 8.77
CA GLY A 89 -10.12 -9.04 8.99
C GLY A 89 -9.21 -8.31 9.98
N TRP A 90 -8.88 -8.93 11.13
CA TRP A 90 -7.94 -8.35 12.09
C TRP A 90 -6.51 -8.24 11.57
N LEU A 91 -6.04 -9.20 10.77
CA LEU A 91 -4.74 -9.09 10.11
C LEU A 91 -4.70 -7.91 9.13
N VAL A 92 -5.77 -7.69 8.35
CA VAL A 92 -5.87 -6.52 7.45
C VAL A 92 -5.93 -5.21 8.23
N VAL A 93 -6.67 -5.15 9.35
CA VAL A 93 -6.65 -4.00 10.26
C VAL A 93 -5.24 -3.71 10.75
N LEU A 94 -4.51 -4.77 11.18
CA LEU A 94 -3.15 -4.63 11.68
C LEU A 94 -2.21 -4.14 10.58
N THR A 95 -2.32 -4.66 9.36
CA THR A 95 -1.58 -4.14 8.18
C THR A 95 -1.86 -2.65 7.97
N GLY A 96 -3.12 -2.21 8.03
CA GLY A 96 -3.46 -0.80 7.86
C GLY A 96 -2.85 0.09 8.96
N VAL A 97 -2.85 -0.38 10.21
CA VAL A 97 -2.23 0.31 11.35
C VAL A 97 -0.72 0.40 11.20
N THR A 98 -0.03 -0.71 10.91
CA THR A 98 1.43 -0.73 10.78
C THR A 98 1.89 0.02 9.53
N SER A 99 1.10 -0.01 8.45
CA SER A 99 1.27 0.82 7.27
C SER A 99 1.19 2.29 7.64
N ALA A 100 0.08 2.76 8.21
CA ALA A 100 -0.08 4.14 8.61
C ALA A 100 1.03 4.64 9.56
N ALA A 101 1.50 3.80 10.49
CA ALA A 101 2.64 4.11 11.35
C ALA A 101 3.95 4.28 10.56
N THR A 102 4.23 3.38 9.61
CA THR A 102 5.38 3.47 8.70
C THR A 102 5.36 4.79 7.91
N ILE A 103 4.20 5.11 7.34
CA ILE A 103 3.99 6.32 6.54
C ILE A 103 4.15 7.58 7.41
N ALA A 104 3.62 7.57 8.64
CA ALA A 104 3.73 8.69 9.56
C ALA A 104 5.18 8.97 10.00
N LEU A 105 6.01 7.93 10.20
CA LEU A 105 7.44 8.12 10.41
C LEU A 105 8.13 8.72 9.18
N GLY A 106 7.73 8.30 7.98
CA GLY A 106 8.17 8.92 6.73
C GLY A 106 7.84 10.41 6.67
N PHE A 107 6.64 10.83 7.11
CA PHE A 107 6.24 12.24 7.17
C PHE A 107 7.24 13.11 7.93
N ALA A 108 7.69 12.64 9.09
CA ALA A 108 8.56 13.41 9.96
C ALA A 108 9.88 13.79 9.27
N SER A 109 10.41 12.91 8.42
CA SER A 109 11.60 13.18 7.61
C SER A 109 11.39 14.38 6.67
N TYR A 110 10.23 14.51 6.03
CA TYR A 110 9.94 15.62 5.12
C TYR A 110 9.54 16.89 5.85
N PHE A 111 8.78 16.77 6.94
CA PHE A 111 8.21 17.92 7.65
C PHE A 111 9.27 18.76 8.36
N VAL A 112 10.37 18.15 8.79
CA VAL A 112 11.49 18.85 9.44
C VAL A 112 12.12 19.94 8.56
N LEU A 113 12.01 19.81 7.23
CA LEU A 113 12.46 20.82 6.28
C LEU A 113 11.62 22.11 6.30
N LEU A 114 10.35 22.01 6.69
CA LEU A 114 9.45 23.16 6.79
C LEU A 114 9.52 23.78 8.18
N LEU A 115 9.47 22.94 9.21
CA LEU A 115 9.50 23.35 10.60
C LEU A 115 10.42 22.39 11.37
N PRO A 116 11.50 22.89 12.00
CA PRO A 116 12.46 22.07 12.74
C PRO A 116 11.89 21.66 14.11
N VAL A 117 10.87 20.80 14.10
CA VAL A 117 10.23 20.23 15.28
C VAL A 117 10.65 18.77 15.46
N SER A 118 10.47 18.25 16.68
CA SER A 118 10.78 16.85 16.99
C SER A 118 10.02 15.89 16.06
N PRO A 119 10.68 14.88 15.45
CA PRO A 119 10.03 13.91 14.56
C PRO A 119 8.79 13.25 15.19
N LEU A 120 8.91 12.86 16.45
CA LEU A 120 7.81 12.22 17.18
C LEU A 120 6.62 13.15 17.38
N LEU A 121 6.86 14.44 17.67
CA LEU A 121 5.79 15.42 17.82
C LEU A 121 5.04 15.64 16.50
N SER A 122 5.78 15.72 15.38
CA SER A 122 5.20 15.83 14.03
C SER A 122 4.28 14.65 13.73
N VAL A 123 4.72 13.43 14.05
CA VAL A 123 3.91 12.21 13.92
C VAL A 123 2.65 12.28 14.78
N THR A 124 2.77 12.65 16.06
CA THR A 124 1.61 12.75 16.96
C THR A 124 0.56 13.71 16.43
N VAL A 125 0.99 14.94 16.13
CA VAL A 125 0.10 16.01 15.69
C VAL A 125 -0.57 15.60 14.40
N LEU A 126 0.17 15.06 13.44
CA LEU A 126 -0.39 14.63 12.16
C LEU A 126 -1.44 13.53 12.34
N VAL A 127 -1.10 12.45 13.05
CA VAL A 127 -1.99 11.30 13.21
C VAL A 127 -3.26 11.69 13.98
N LEU A 128 -3.16 12.55 14.99
CA LEU A 128 -4.32 13.08 15.70
C LEU A 128 -5.18 13.99 14.81
N LEU A 129 -4.57 14.86 14.01
CA LEU A 129 -5.29 15.74 13.07
C LEU A 129 -6.03 14.93 12.01
N LEU A 130 -5.38 13.92 11.41
CA LEU A 130 -6.02 13.04 10.44
C LEU A 130 -7.10 12.18 11.10
N GLY A 131 -6.88 11.68 12.32
CA GLY A 131 -7.90 11.02 13.12
C GLY A 131 -9.13 11.91 13.34
N ALA A 132 -8.94 13.15 13.78
CA ALA A 132 -10.03 14.12 13.96
C ALA A 132 -10.75 14.43 12.64
N LEU A 133 -10.02 14.56 11.53
CA LEU A 133 -10.59 14.76 10.20
C LEU A 133 -11.50 13.58 9.79
N THR A 134 -11.08 12.35 10.06
CA THR A 134 -11.93 11.17 9.78
C THR A 134 -13.20 11.14 10.65
N LEU A 135 -13.12 11.62 11.90
CA LEU A 135 -14.27 11.70 12.80
C LEU A 135 -15.29 12.77 12.35
N TRP A 136 -14.83 13.90 11.80
CA TRP A 136 -15.67 15.00 11.33
C TRP A 136 -16.58 14.60 10.15
N GLY A 137 -16.34 13.44 9.54
CA GLY A 137 -17.23 12.87 8.54
C GLY A 137 -16.85 13.30 7.14
N ILE A 138 -15.80 12.66 6.61
CA ILE A 138 -15.46 12.75 5.20
C ILE A 138 -16.45 11.85 4.43
N ARG A 139 -17.70 12.31 4.31
CA ARG A 139 -18.70 11.73 3.39
C ARG A 139 -18.34 11.97 1.91
N GLU A 140 -17.26 12.73 1.65
CA GLU A 140 -16.72 13.16 0.36
C GLU A 140 -15.27 12.67 0.11
N SER A 141 -14.90 11.49 0.63
CA SER A 141 -13.48 11.08 0.70
C SER A 141 -12.87 10.69 -0.65
N ALA A 142 -13.67 10.15 -1.58
CA ALA A 142 -13.14 9.66 -2.85
C ALA A 142 -12.59 10.78 -3.74
N THR A 143 -13.23 11.96 -3.75
CA THR A 143 -12.79 13.13 -4.54
C THR A 143 -11.52 13.72 -3.95
N VAL A 144 -11.42 13.85 -2.63
CA VAL A 144 -10.20 14.36 -1.96
C VAL A 144 -9.03 13.42 -2.20
N ILE A 145 -9.22 12.11 -2.02
CA ILE A 145 -8.18 11.09 -2.28
C ILE A 145 -7.73 11.16 -3.73
N MET A 146 -8.65 11.32 -4.68
CA MET A 146 -8.33 11.44 -6.10
C MET A 146 -7.52 12.70 -6.42
N VAL A 147 -7.89 13.86 -5.86
CA VAL A 147 -7.12 15.11 -6.05
C VAL A 147 -5.72 14.96 -5.46
N MET A 148 -5.59 14.39 -4.26
CA MET A 148 -4.29 14.11 -3.66
C MET A 148 -3.47 13.14 -4.53
N THR A 149 -4.10 12.10 -5.08
CA THR A 149 -3.45 11.16 -6.00
C THR A 149 -2.94 11.84 -7.28
N LEU A 150 -3.73 12.76 -7.85
CA LEU A 150 -3.29 13.51 -9.04
C LEU A 150 -2.06 14.37 -8.73
N ILE A 151 -2.03 14.99 -7.54
CA ILE A 151 -0.86 15.73 -7.05
C ILE A 151 0.34 14.80 -6.86
N GLU A 152 0.13 13.61 -6.28
CA GLU A 152 1.15 12.57 -6.10
C GLU A 152 1.79 12.11 -7.41
N ILE A 153 0.96 11.74 -8.38
CA ILE A 153 1.40 11.35 -9.72
C ILE A 153 2.17 12.51 -10.35
N GLY A 154 1.65 13.74 -10.24
CA GLY A 154 2.33 14.94 -10.70
C GLY A 154 3.73 15.10 -10.08
N GLY A 155 3.87 14.88 -8.77
CA GLY A 155 5.14 14.91 -8.06
C GLY A 155 6.15 13.89 -8.58
N LEU A 156 5.73 12.64 -8.75
CA LEU A 156 6.58 11.59 -9.29
C LEU A 156 6.99 11.88 -10.74
N LEU A 157 6.07 12.38 -11.57
CA LEU A 157 6.37 12.79 -12.94
C LEU A 157 7.37 13.96 -12.99
N LEU A 158 7.27 14.92 -12.06
CA LEU A 158 8.28 15.98 -11.93
C LEU A 158 9.64 15.40 -11.54
N ILE A 159 9.72 14.49 -10.58
CA ILE A 159 10.99 13.83 -10.22
C ILE A 159 11.59 13.13 -11.44
N ILE A 160 10.78 12.39 -12.19
CA ILE A 160 11.22 11.73 -13.44
C ILE A 160 11.70 12.76 -14.46
N PHE A 161 11.00 13.89 -14.60
CA PHE A 161 11.37 14.96 -15.53
C PHE A 161 12.71 15.60 -15.16
N TYR A 162 12.95 15.94 -13.89
CA TYR A 162 14.22 16.51 -13.42
C TYR A 162 15.36 15.47 -13.48
N GLY A 163 15.03 14.19 -13.26
CA GLY A 163 15.96 13.08 -13.38
C GLY A 163 16.21 12.57 -14.78
N ARG A 164 15.60 13.14 -15.84
CA ARG A 164 15.57 12.54 -17.19
C ARG A 164 16.96 12.24 -17.79
N HIS A 165 17.99 12.98 -17.38
CA HIS A 165 19.37 12.75 -17.80
C HIS A 165 19.89 11.36 -17.38
N ALA A 166 19.32 10.79 -16.32
CA ALA A 166 19.60 9.43 -15.88
C ALA A 166 19.34 8.38 -16.97
N PHE A 167 18.30 8.55 -17.79
CA PHE A 167 17.96 7.57 -18.83
C PHE A 167 19.01 7.53 -19.95
N ALA A 168 19.63 8.67 -20.27
CA ALA A 168 20.74 8.72 -21.22
C ALA A 168 22.00 8.08 -20.63
N ALA A 169 22.26 8.30 -19.33
CA ALA A 169 23.41 7.72 -18.63
C ALA A 169 23.26 6.20 -18.41
N LEU A 170 22.03 5.69 -18.31
CA LEU A 170 21.75 4.26 -18.13
C LEU A 170 22.39 3.41 -19.24
N GLY A 171 22.31 3.86 -20.50
CA GLY A 171 22.90 3.15 -21.65
C GLY A 171 24.43 3.04 -21.60
N ASN A 172 25.10 3.93 -20.87
CA ASN A 172 26.55 3.97 -20.70
C ASN A 172 27.02 3.40 -19.35
N SER A 173 26.09 2.94 -18.51
CA SER A 173 26.41 2.46 -17.17
C SER A 173 26.81 0.99 -17.19
N HIS A 174 27.99 0.69 -16.66
CA HIS A 174 28.45 -0.70 -16.48
C HIS A 174 28.01 -1.20 -15.11
N TRP A 175 27.05 -2.13 -15.10
CA TRP A 175 26.54 -2.71 -13.87
C TRP A 175 27.30 -4.01 -13.58
N THR A 176 28.11 -4.00 -12.52
CA THR A 176 28.73 -5.22 -12.00
C THR A 176 27.73 -5.93 -11.11
N TRP A 177 27.29 -7.12 -11.53
CA TRP A 177 26.41 -7.95 -10.71
C TRP A 177 27.10 -8.29 -9.39
N PRO A 178 26.38 -8.19 -8.26
CA PRO A 178 26.94 -8.53 -6.97
C PRO A 178 27.20 -10.04 -6.91
N SER A 179 28.20 -10.44 -6.13
CA SER A 179 28.51 -11.86 -5.90
C SER A 179 27.38 -12.61 -5.17
N SER A 180 26.48 -11.89 -4.49
CA SER A 180 25.31 -12.41 -3.82
C SER A 180 24.06 -11.61 -4.16
N MET A 181 22.94 -12.30 -4.36
CA MET A 181 21.62 -11.68 -4.58
C MET A 181 20.90 -11.30 -3.29
N GLN A 182 21.50 -11.55 -2.12
CA GLN A 182 20.84 -11.36 -0.82
C GLN A 182 20.32 -9.92 -0.62
N GLY A 183 21.14 -8.91 -0.89
CA GLY A 183 20.72 -7.50 -0.77
C GLY A 183 19.57 -7.12 -1.71
N ILE A 184 19.58 -7.67 -2.93
CA ILE A 184 18.49 -7.47 -3.91
C ILE A 184 17.18 -8.11 -3.39
N LEU A 185 17.26 -9.30 -2.79
CA LEU A 185 16.09 -9.99 -2.25
C LEU A 185 15.53 -9.31 -0.99
N ILE A 186 16.40 -8.82 -0.10
CA ILE A 186 15.98 -8.01 1.06
C ILE A 186 15.33 -6.70 0.59
N GLY A 187 15.97 -6.03 -0.36
CA GLY A 187 15.44 -4.82 -0.99
C GLY A 187 14.09 -5.08 -1.65
N ALA A 188 13.90 -6.22 -2.32
CA ALA A 188 12.63 -6.61 -2.93
C ALA A 188 11.53 -6.81 -1.88
N PHE A 189 11.87 -7.39 -0.72
CA PHE A 189 10.92 -7.55 0.39
C PHE A 189 10.48 -6.20 0.97
N ILE A 190 11.41 -5.26 1.15
CA ILE A 190 11.09 -3.89 1.59
C ILE A 190 10.29 -3.16 0.51
N ALA A 191 10.71 -3.26 -0.76
CA ALA A 191 10.03 -2.62 -1.90
C ALA A 191 8.61 -3.16 -2.12
N PHE A 192 8.34 -4.41 -1.74
CA PHE A 192 7.00 -4.98 -1.80
C PHE A 192 5.98 -4.17 -0.99
N TYR A 193 6.41 -3.54 0.10
CA TYR A 193 5.55 -2.61 0.85
C TYR A 193 4.97 -1.52 -0.05
N ALA A 194 5.74 -0.99 -1.00
CA ALA A 194 5.28 0.09 -1.87
C ALA A 194 4.16 -0.36 -2.82
N TYR A 195 3.99 -1.67 -3.04
CA TYR A 195 2.92 -2.23 -3.86
C TYR A 195 1.67 -2.63 -3.06
N ILE A 196 1.69 -2.52 -1.73
CA ILE A 196 0.52 -2.73 -0.87
C ILE A 196 -0.48 -1.60 -1.13
N GLY A 197 -1.75 -1.95 -1.29
CA GLY A 197 -2.86 -1.00 -1.44
C GLY A 197 -3.84 -1.35 -2.56
N PHE A 198 -3.41 -2.11 -3.59
CA PHE A 198 -4.35 -2.54 -4.65
C PHE A 198 -5.45 -3.46 -4.11
N GLU A 199 -5.17 -4.19 -3.03
CA GLU A 199 -6.15 -5.02 -2.34
C GLU A 199 -7.23 -4.18 -1.66
N ASP A 200 -6.95 -2.95 -1.25
CA ASP A 200 -7.96 -2.08 -0.62
C ASP A 200 -9.03 -1.64 -1.61
N MET A 201 -8.72 -1.67 -2.92
CA MET A 201 -9.67 -1.33 -3.97
C MET A 201 -10.94 -2.18 -3.91
N VAL A 202 -10.85 -3.44 -3.47
CA VAL A 202 -12.03 -4.34 -3.45
C VAL A 202 -13.07 -3.93 -2.40
N ASN A 203 -12.67 -3.12 -1.41
CA ASN A 203 -13.58 -2.56 -0.41
C ASN A 203 -14.50 -1.48 -1.02
N THR A 204 -14.14 -0.90 -2.16
CA THR A 204 -14.96 0.08 -2.90
C THR A 204 -15.94 -0.57 -3.89
N SER A 205 -16.09 -1.90 -3.84
CA SER A 205 -16.92 -2.65 -4.79
C SER A 205 -18.39 -2.23 -4.81
N GLU A 206 -18.97 -1.88 -3.67
CA GLU A 206 -20.36 -1.40 -3.59
C GLU A 206 -20.54 0.01 -4.19
N GLU A 207 -19.48 0.81 -4.22
CA GLU A 207 -19.45 2.16 -4.80
C GLU A 207 -19.05 2.14 -6.28
N THR A 208 -18.55 1.00 -6.79
CA THR A 208 -18.07 0.86 -8.17
C THR A 208 -19.20 0.54 -9.15
N ILE A 209 -19.22 1.23 -10.28
CA ILE A 209 -20.12 0.96 -11.40
C ILE A 209 -19.64 -0.34 -12.07
N ASN A 210 -20.53 -1.33 -12.24
CA ASN A 210 -20.20 -2.64 -12.83
C ASN A 210 -18.94 -3.28 -12.21
N PRO A 211 -18.93 -3.50 -10.88
CA PRO A 211 -17.73 -3.91 -10.14
C PRO A 211 -17.11 -5.19 -10.69
N GLU A 212 -17.92 -6.11 -11.22
CA GLU A 212 -17.46 -7.38 -11.79
C GLU A 212 -16.47 -7.17 -12.94
N LYS A 213 -16.65 -6.11 -13.73
CA LYS A 213 -15.78 -5.78 -14.88
C LYS A 213 -14.77 -4.69 -14.57
N ASN A 214 -15.16 -3.69 -13.78
CA ASN A 214 -14.35 -2.51 -13.56
C ASN A 214 -13.32 -2.68 -12.43
N LEU A 215 -13.58 -3.49 -11.39
CA LEU A 215 -12.57 -3.75 -10.37
C LEU A 215 -11.36 -4.53 -10.91
N PRO A 216 -11.52 -5.64 -11.67
CA PRO A 216 -10.38 -6.34 -12.24
C PRO A 216 -9.50 -5.43 -13.09
N ARG A 217 -10.13 -4.64 -13.97
CA ARG A 217 -9.43 -3.69 -14.84
C ARG A 217 -8.75 -2.58 -14.03
N GLY A 218 -9.44 -2.03 -13.04
CA GLY A 218 -8.91 -1.01 -12.15
C GLY A 218 -7.67 -1.48 -11.40
N ILE A 219 -7.68 -2.71 -10.86
CA ILE A 219 -6.53 -3.31 -10.17
C ILE A 219 -5.32 -3.38 -11.10
N PHE A 220 -5.47 -3.88 -12.34
CA PHE A 220 -4.34 -3.96 -13.27
C PHE A 220 -3.85 -2.60 -13.76
N ILE A 221 -4.76 -1.65 -14.02
CA ILE A 221 -4.39 -0.28 -14.41
C ILE A 221 -3.61 0.40 -13.27
N ALA A 222 -4.10 0.27 -12.04
CA ALA A 222 -3.46 0.86 -10.88
C ALA A 222 -2.09 0.24 -10.60
N LEU A 223 -2.02 -1.10 -10.54
CA LEU A 223 -0.76 -1.79 -10.28
C LEU A 223 0.26 -1.57 -11.40
N GLY A 224 -0.18 -1.61 -12.66
CA GLY A 224 0.69 -1.37 -13.82
C GLY A 224 1.23 0.07 -13.85
N GLY A 225 0.37 1.05 -13.57
CA GLY A 225 0.78 2.46 -13.47
C GLY A 225 1.77 2.70 -12.32
N ALA A 226 1.51 2.11 -11.15
CA ALA A 226 2.43 2.22 -10.01
C ALA A 226 3.77 1.54 -10.31
N MET A 227 3.77 0.33 -10.87
CA MET A 227 4.99 -0.39 -11.27
C MET A 227 5.84 0.42 -12.24
N LEU A 228 5.21 1.04 -13.25
CA LEU A 228 5.92 1.88 -14.20
C LEU A 228 6.53 3.11 -13.50
N LEU A 229 5.75 3.84 -12.72
CA LEU A 229 6.22 5.03 -12.02
C LEU A 229 7.35 4.71 -11.04
N TYR A 230 7.22 3.67 -10.24
CA TYR A 230 8.24 3.26 -9.28
C TYR A 230 9.53 2.81 -9.96
N LEU A 231 9.44 2.07 -11.06
CA LEU A 231 10.63 1.65 -11.80
C LEU A 231 11.38 2.86 -12.38
N LEU A 232 10.66 3.80 -12.99
CA LEU A 232 11.26 5.02 -13.53
C LEU A 232 11.91 5.87 -12.44
N VAL A 233 11.23 6.04 -11.31
CA VAL A 233 11.76 6.78 -10.15
C VAL A 233 12.98 6.08 -9.57
N ALA A 234 12.94 4.75 -9.39
CA ALA A 234 14.08 3.99 -8.88
C ALA A 234 15.32 4.11 -9.77
N ILE A 235 15.15 4.06 -11.10
CA ILE A 235 16.24 4.28 -12.06
C ILE A 235 16.80 5.70 -11.91
N VAL A 236 15.93 6.71 -11.89
CA VAL A 236 16.32 8.11 -11.73
C VAL A 236 17.12 8.34 -10.45
N VAL A 237 16.66 7.79 -9.33
CA VAL A 237 17.28 7.92 -8.02
C VAL A 237 18.70 7.32 -8.02
N ILE A 238 18.84 6.07 -8.46
CA ILE A 238 20.12 5.36 -8.44
C ILE A 238 21.17 5.97 -9.38
N ILE A 239 20.74 6.45 -10.56
CA ILE A 239 21.70 6.99 -11.54
C ILE A 239 22.07 8.44 -11.21
N THR A 240 21.16 9.22 -10.60
CA THR A 240 21.41 10.64 -10.33
C THR A 240 22.24 10.87 -9.08
N LEU A 241 21.99 10.10 -8.02
CA LEU A 241 22.63 10.30 -6.72
C LEU A 241 23.76 9.30 -6.49
N PRO A 242 24.92 9.76 -5.98
CA PRO A 242 25.96 8.88 -5.44
C PRO A 242 25.41 7.93 -4.38
N THR A 243 25.91 6.69 -4.36
CA THR A 243 25.46 5.64 -3.43
C THR A 243 25.63 6.05 -1.96
N GLU A 244 26.65 6.85 -1.64
CA GLU A 244 26.90 7.35 -0.28
C GLU A 244 25.82 8.32 0.21
N LEU A 245 25.26 9.14 -0.69
CA LEU A 245 24.16 10.05 -0.36
C LEU A 245 22.85 9.26 -0.23
N LEU A 246 22.57 8.36 -1.18
CA LEU A 246 21.39 7.50 -1.17
C LEU A 246 21.23 6.69 0.10
N THR A 247 22.32 6.09 0.59
CA THR A 247 22.31 5.22 1.77
C THR A 247 22.21 6.00 3.08
N ARG A 248 22.47 7.31 3.08
CA ARG A 248 22.38 8.17 4.28
C ARG A 248 21.10 9.00 4.32
N SER A 249 20.45 9.18 3.18
CA SER A 249 19.25 9.98 3.07
C SER A 249 18.00 9.29 3.62
N ASN A 250 17.19 10.06 4.33
CA ASN A 250 15.81 9.68 4.67
C ASN A 250 14.79 10.25 3.66
N MET A 251 15.25 10.99 2.65
CA MET A 251 14.40 11.64 1.64
C MET A 251 15.05 11.67 0.23
N PRO A 252 15.47 10.53 -0.34
CA PRO A 252 16.24 10.51 -1.59
C PRO A 252 15.60 11.28 -2.75
N LEU A 253 14.27 11.31 -2.81
CA LEU A 253 13.53 12.03 -3.85
C LEU A 253 13.71 13.55 -3.79
N ILE A 254 13.90 14.12 -2.59
CA ILE A 254 14.21 15.54 -2.41
C ILE A 254 15.67 15.80 -2.74
N GLU A 255 16.56 14.87 -2.37
CA GLU A 255 17.99 15.01 -2.63
C GLU A 255 18.32 15.14 -4.11
N ILE A 256 17.59 14.44 -5.00
CA ILE A 256 17.73 14.60 -6.45
C ILE A 256 17.57 16.06 -6.87
N ILE A 257 16.59 16.74 -6.29
CA ILE A 257 16.24 18.12 -6.64
C ILE A 257 17.29 19.08 -6.10
N THR A 258 17.70 18.91 -4.84
CA THR A 258 18.71 19.78 -4.22
C THR A 258 20.10 19.55 -4.79
N TYR A 259 20.44 18.31 -5.14
CA TYR A 259 21.72 17.97 -5.78
C TYR A 259 21.87 18.63 -7.15
N GLN A 260 20.75 18.83 -7.86
CA GLN A 260 20.70 19.60 -9.10
C GLN A 260 20.57 21.12 -8.90
N GLY A 261 20.65 21.62 -7.67
CA GLY A 261 20.60 23.05 -7.34
C GLY A 261 19.20 23.68 -7.35
N HIS A 262 18.13 22.88 -7.39
CA HIS A 262 16.76 23.38 -7.38
C HIS A 262 16.19 23.44 -5.96
N SER A 263 15.21 24.32 -5.73
CA SER A 263 14.56 24.45 -4.42
C SER A 263 13.74 23.20 -4.06
N PRO A 264 13.88 22.64 -2.85
CA PRO A 264 13.16 21.44 -2.44
C PRO A 264 11.67 21.69 -2.14
N LEU A 265 11.27 22.94 -1.89
CA LEU A 265 9.98 23.29 -1.27
C LEU A 265 8.77 22.66 -1.96
N LEU A 266 8.67 22.77 -3.30
CA LEU A 266 7.54 22.23 -4.05
C LEU A 266 7.44 20.71 -3.89
N PHE A 267 8.56 20.01 -3.98
CA PHE A 267 8.62 18.55 -3.88
C PHE A 267 8.37 18.07 -2.46
N THR A 268 8.85 18.82 -1.45
CA THR A 268 8.53 18.58 -0.05
C THR A 268 7.02 18.70 0.19
N LEU A 269 6.36 19.75 -0.32
CA LEU A 269 4.91 19.92 -0.17
C LEU A 269 4.12 18.79 -0.85
N ILE A 270 4.53 18.38 -2.06
CA ILE A 270 3.88 17.26 -2.76
C ILE A 270 4.06 15.95 -1.99
N ALA A 271 5.27 15.67 -1.49
CA ALA A 271 5.53 14.48 -0.69
C ALA A 271 4.71 14.47 0.62
N LEU A 272 4.57 15.61 1.30
CA LEU A 272 3.75 15.71 2.50
C LEU A 272 2.27 15.42 2.19
N ILE A 273 1.72 15.97 1.09
CA ILE A 273 0.35 15.66 0.65
C ILE A 273 0.19 14.16 0.37
N ALA A 274 1.17 13.56 -0.33
CA ALA A 274 1.19 12.12 -0.63
C ALA A 274 1.13 11.25 0.62
N ILE A 275 1.99 11.57 1.58
CA ILE A 275 2.12 10.86 2.85
C ILE A 275 0.84 11.03 3.69
N MET A 276 0.26 12.23 3.73
CA MET A 276 -1.01 12.48 4.42
C MET A 276 -2.16 11.67 3.83
N ASN A 277 -2.25 11.59 2.50
CA ASN A 277 -3.26 10.80 1.81
C ASN A 277 -3.15 9.32 2.19
N GLY A 278 -1.93 8.76 2.16
CA GLY A 278 -1.67 7.38 2.56
C GLY A 278 -2.14 7.05 3.98
N ILE A 279 -1.84 7.91 4.96
CA ILE A 279 -2.28 7.71 6.36
C ILE A 279 -3.81 7.80 6.46
N LEU A 280 -4.41 8.80 5.80
CA LEU A 280 -5.85 9.03 5.85
C LEU A 280 -6.63 7.83 5.32
N VAL A 281 -6.22 7.28 4.17
CA VAL A 281 -6.81 6.08 3.58
C VAL A 281 -6.77 4.91 4.56
N GLN A 282 -5.62 4.68 5.21
CA GLN A 282 -5.45 3.56 6.13
C GLN A 282 -6.29 3.71 7.42
N ILE A 283 -6.42 4.91 7.97
CA ILE A 283 -7.32 5.17 9.12
C ILE A 283 -8.78 4.87 8.74
N ILE A 284 -9.22 5.34 7.56
CA ILE A 284 -10.58 5.11 7.07
C ILE A 284 -10.84 3.62 6.84
N MET A 285 -9.92 2.93 6.17
CA MET A 285 -10.02 1.50 5.88
C MET A 285 -10.11 0.67 7.17
N ALA A 286 -9.15 0.84 8.08
CA ALA A 286 -9.08 0.04 9.31
C ALA A 286 -10.29 0.28 10.21
N SER A 287 -10.72 1.54 10.39
CA SER A 287 -11.88 1.86 11.23
C SER A 287 -13.19 1.30 10.67
N ARG A 288 -13.40 1.38 9.34
CA ARG A 288 -14.57 0.79 8.67
C ARG A 288 -14.57 -0.74 8.74
N LEU A 289 -13.40 -1.36 8.62
CA LEU A 289 -13.27 -2.81 8.69
C LEU A 289 -13.61 -3.34 10.09
N ILE A 290 -13.10 -2.70 11.16
CA ILE A 290 -13.45 -3.04 12.55
C ILE A 290 -14.97 -2.91 12.78
N TYR A 291 -15.57 -1.80 12.32
CA TYR A 291 -17.02 -1.60 12.40
C TYR A 291 -17.81 -2.69 11.66
N GLY A 292 -17.38 -3.05 10.44
CA GLY A 292 -17.99 -4.12 9.65
C GLY A 292 -17.89 -5.49 10.31
N MET A 293 -16.77 -5.79 10.97
CA MET A 293 -16.58 -7.01 11.75
C MET A 293 -17.44 -7.04 13.01
N ALA A 294 -17.62 -5.90 13.69
CA ALA A 294 -18.46 -5.81 14.88
C ALA A 294 -19.94 -6.10 14.58
N LYS A 295 -20.40 -5.78 13.37
CA LYS A 295 -21.74 -6.18 12.89
C LYS A 295 -21.90 -7.66 12.56
N GLN A 296 -20.80 -8.40 12.46
CA GLN A 296 -20.77 -9.82 12.12
C GLN A 296 -20.27 -10.68 13.29
N ASP A 297 -20.34 -10.15 14.51
CA ASP A 297 -19.88 -10.79 15.76
C ASP A 297 -18.40 -11.21 15.76
N ASN A 298 -17.59 -10.61 14.88
CA ASN A 298 -16.13 -10.86 14.76
C ASN A 298 -15.28 -9.78 15.46
N ALA A 299 -15.91 -8.79 16.09
CA ALA A 299 -15.27 -7.77 16.93
C ALA A 299 -16.25 -7.35 18.06
N PRO A 300 -15.76 -6.79 19.18
CA PRO A 300 -16.60 -6.32 20.28
C PRO A 300 -17.72 -5.37 19.81
N ALA A 301 -18.92 -5.54 20.34
CA ALA A 301 -20.12 -4.79 19.93
C ALA A 301 -19.99 -3.27 20.10
N VAL A 302 -19.10 -2.80 20.98
CA VAL A 302 -18.79 -1.37 21.17
C VAL A 302 -18.36 -0.71 19.86
N PHE A 303 -17.65 -1.42 18.98
CA PHE A 303 -17.19 -0.88 17.70
C PHE A 303 -18.27 -0.84 16.62
N ALA A 304 -19.44 -1.46 16.85
CA ALA A 304 -20.60 -1.34 15.96
C ALA A 304 -21.34 0.01 16.14
N HIS A 305 -20.98 0.81 17.14
CA HIS A 305 -21.59 2.11 17.40
C HIS A 305 -21.08 3.19 16.43
N VAL A 306 -21.98 4.03 15.94
CA VAL A 306 -21.70 5.05 14.93
C VAL A 306 -22.27 6.38 15.40
N TYR A 307 -21.54 7.48 15.22
CA TYR A 307 -22.06 8.80 15.60
C TYR A 307 -23.18 9.24 14.66
N GLU A 308 -24.30 9.73 15.21
CA GLU A 308 -25.53 9.97 14.45
C GLU A 308 -25.39 11.04 13.36
N LYS A 309 -24.58 12.10 13.58
CA LYS A 309 -24.47 13.22 12.64
C LYS A 309 -23.51 12.95 11.48
N THR A 310 -22.39 12.28 11.76
CA THR A 310 -21.31 12.04 10.77
C THR A 310 -21.36 10.64 10.19
N HIS A 311 -22.10 9.72 10.80
CA HIS A 311 -22.11 8.29 10.50
C HIS A 311 -20.71 7.66 10.49
N THR A 312 -19.82 8.14 11.38
CA THR A 312 -18.46 7.62 11.55
C THR A 312 -18.33 6.70 12.78
N PRO A 313 -17.56 5.60 12.70
CA PRO A 313 -17.38 4.65 13.80
C PRO A 313 -16.33 5.15 14.81
N VAL A 314 -16.73 6.06 15.70
CA VAL A 314 -15.82 6.82 16.58
C VAL A 314 -14.87 5.92 17.38
N TYR A 315 -15.39 4.90 18.07
CA TYR A 315 -14.56 4.02 18.91
C TYR A 315 -13.53 3.22 18.10
N ALA A 316 -13.89 2.80 16.89
CA ALA A 316 -12.97 2.10 16.01
C ALA A 316 -11.86 3.04 15.51
N THR A 317 -12.20 4.27 15.15
CA THR A 317 -11.22 5.29 14.76
C THR A 317 -10.25 5.63 15.90
N VAL A 318 -10.76 5.81 17.12
CA VAL A 318 -9.91 6.09 18.30
C VAL A 318 -8.95 4.93 18.57
N LEU A 319 -9.42 3.68 18.49
CA LEU A 319 -8.56 2.51 18.63
C LEU A 319 -7.45 2.49 17.56
N VAL A 320 -7.81 2.71 16.30
CA VAL A 320 -6.85 2.72 15.18
C VAL A 320 -5.80 3.80 15.37
N VAL A 321 -6.20 5.04 15.69
CA VAL A 321 -5.29 6.16 15.96
C VAL A 321 -4.35 5.84 17.12
N ALA A 322 -4.87 5.27 18.21
CA ALA A 322 -4.06 4.87 19.35
C ALA A 322 -3.03 3.78 18.98
N MET A 323 -3.43 2.79 18.20
CA MET A 323 -2.51 1.74 17.73
C MET A 323 -1.45 2.29 16.78
N ILE A 324 -1.80 3.19 15.85
CA ILE A 324 -0.85 3.83 14.93
C ILE A 324 0.24 4.55 15.72
N LEU A 325 -0.15 5.36 16.71
CA LEU A 325 0.80 6.05 17.59
C LEU A 325 1.66 5.04 18.34
N LEU A 326 1.06 4.04 19.00
CA LEU A 326 1.79 3.00 19.73
C LEU A 326 2.89 2.35 18.87
N PHE A 327 2.56 1.92 17.66
CA PHE A 327 3.52 1.30 16.75
C PHE A 327 4.58 2.27 16.24
N ALA A 328 4.20 3.52 15.92
CA ALA A 328 5.14 4.55 15.48
C ALA A 328 6.17 4.91 16.57
N TYR A 329 5.78 4.86 17.86
CA TYR A 329 6.71 5.05 18.97
C TYR A 329 7.55 3.81 19.28
N ALA A 330 7.01 2.61 19.07
CA ALA A 330 7.63 1.37 19.51
C ALA A 330 8.65 0.81 18.51
N LEU A 331 8.48 1.06 17.20
CA LEU A 331 9.23 0.36 16.15
C LEU A 331 9.80 1.31 15.09
N PRO A 332 10.98 1.00 14.53
CA PRO A 332 11.55 1.79 13.45
C PRO A 332 10.82 1.53 12.11
N ILE A 333 10.94 2.49 11.19
CA ILE A 333 10.23 2.50 9.90
C ILE A 333 10.44 1.21 9.08
N ALA A 334 11.68 0.72 8.98
CA ALA A 334 11.98 -0.51 8.24
C ALA A 334 11.35 -1.75 8.89
N THR A 335 11.29 -1.82 10.21
CA THR A 335 10.64 -2.94 10.93
C THR A 335 9.13 -2.90 10.76
N LEU A 336 8.52 -1.70 10.78
CA LEU A 336 7.09 -1.55 10.52
C LEU A 336 6.73 -1.92 9.07
N ALA A 337 7.54 -1.51 8.09
CA ALA A 337 7.39 -1.92 6.69
C ALA A 337 7.51 -3.44 6.54
N LYS A 338 8.54 -4.04 7.17
CA LYS A 338 8.74 -5.49 7.18
C LYS A 338 7.54 -6.22 7.79
N LEU A 339 7.07 -5.78 8.96
CA LEU A 339 5.91 -6.36 9.66
C LEU A 339 4.63 -6.27 8.81
N THR A 340 4.39 -5.11 8.21
CA THR A 340 3.25 -4.88 7.30
C THR A 340 3.28 -5.86 6.12
N SER A 341 4.43 -5.98 5.45
CA SER A 341 4.65 -6.93 4.36
C SER A 341 4.44 -8.37 4.80
N THR A 342 4.98 -8.79 5.96
CA THR A 342 4.80 -10.15 6.48
C THR A 342 3.32 -10.48 6.71
N ILE A 343 2.59 -9.59 7.38
CA ILE A 343 1.17 -9.80 7.70
C ILE A 343 0.34 -9.89 6.42
N ILE A 344 0.54 -8.97 5.47
CA ILE A 344 -0.25 -8.97 4.24
C ILE A 344 0.08 -10.17 3.35
N LEU A 345 1.33 -10.64 3.32
CA LEU A 345 1.69 -11.87 2.61
C LEU A 345 0.98 -13.09 3.20
N CYS A 346 0.85 -13.17 4.53
CA CYS A 346 0.02 -14.20 5.18
C CYS A 346 -1.45 -14.11 4.76
N VAL A 347 -2.01 -12.90 4.66
CA VAL A 347 -3.36 -12.68 4.13
C VAL A 347 -3.46 -13.12 2.66
N PHE A 348 -2.47 -12.78 1.83
CA PHE A 348 -2.43 -13.14 0.42
C PHE A 348 -2.37 -14.66 0.22
N MET A 349 -1.61 -15.40 1.03
CA MET A 349 -1.66 -16.87 1.02
C MET A 349 -3.09 -17.40 1.23
N LEU A 350 -3.82 -16.85 2.22
CA LEU A 350 -5.21 -17.25 2.48
C LEU A 350 -6.14 -16.86 1.33
N VAL A 351 -5.90 -15.73 0.67
CA VAL A 351 -6.66 -15.29 -0.52
C VAL A 351 -6.40 -16.22 -1.72
N HIS A 352 -5.15 -16.60 -1.98
CA HIS A 352 -4.81 -17.57 -3.03
C HIS A 352 -5.41 -18.94 -2.75
N ALA A 353 -5.29 -19.42 -1.51
CA ALA A 353 -5.91 -20.67 -1.08
C ALA A 353 -7.44 -20.61 -1.22
N SER A 354 -8.05 -19.46 -0.93
CA SER A 354 -9.48 -19.23 -1.13
C SER A 354 -9.87 -19.36 -2.60
N LEU A 355 -9.12 -18.75 -3.52
CA LEU A 355 -9.40 -18.86 -4.95
C LEU A 355 -9.25 -20.30 -5.45
N ILE A 356 -8.22 -21.02 -5.01
CA ILE A 356 -8.01 -22.43 -5.34
C ILE A 356 -9.20 -23.27 -4.84
N ALA A 357 -9.60 -23.12 -3.57
CA ALA A 357 -10.72 -23.85 -2.99
C ALA A 357 -12.04 -23.56 -3.74
N ILE A 358 -12.28 -22.32 -4.15
CA ILE A 358 -13.47 -21.92 -4.91
C ILE A 358 -13.46 -22.53 -6.32
N LYS A 359 -12.30 -22.59 -7.00
CA LYS A 359 -12.16 -23.19 -8.33
C LYS A 359 -12.33 -24.71 -8.31
N LEU A 360 -11.80 -25.38 -7.29
CA LEU A 360 -11.93 -26.83 -7.12
C LEU A 360 -13.32 -27.24 -6.61
N GLY A 361 -14.07 -26.31 -6.00
CA GLY A 361 -15.40 -26.56 -5.50
C GLY A 361 -16.50 -26.53 -6.57
N ASN A 362 -17.60 -27.23 -6.31
CA ASN A 362 -18.77 -27.32 -7.21
C ASN A 362 -19.62 -26.04 -7.27
N ARG A 363 -19.22 -24.94 -6.65
CA ARG A 363 -20.01 -23.70 -6.53
C ARG A 363 -19.29 -22.49 -7.12
N GLN A 364 -18.93 -22.60 -8.39
CA GLN A 364 -18.35 -21.49 -9.13
C GLN A 364 -19.45 -20.47 -9.47
N LYS A 365 -19.42 -19.29 -8.84
CA LYS A 365 -20.16 -18.14 -9.39
C LYS A 365 -19.48 -17.72 -10.70
N PRO A 366 -20.24 -17.42 -11.78
CA PRO A 366 -19.64 -16.94 -13.01
C PRO A 366 -18.83 -15.67 -12.76
N SER A 367 -17.70 -15.55 -13.45
CA SER A 367 -16.78 -14.41 -13.33
C SER A 367 -16.56 -13.80 -14.71
N SER A 368 -16.57 -12.48 -14.81
CA SER A 368 -16.12 -11.73 -15.99
C SER A 368 -14.62 -11.84 -16.23
N PHE A 369 -13.85 -12.25 -15.22
CA PHE A 369 -12.40 -12.45 -15.30
C PHE A 369 -12.02 -13.72 -14.55
N SER A 370 -11.32 -14.66 -15.20
CA SER A 370 -10.89 -15.92 -14.59
C SER A 370 -9.49 -16.29 -15.06
N VAL A 371 -8.64 -16.69 -14.12
CA VAL A 371 -7.28 -17.15 -14.39
C VAL A 371 -7.15 -18.66 -14.28
N PRO A 372 -6.17 -19.30 -14.94
CA PRO A 372 -5.87 -20.72 -14.72
C PRO A 372 -5.52 -20.98 -13.25
N ILE A 373 -5.84 -22.17 -12.73
CA ILE A 373 -5.53 -22.55 -11.33
C ILE A 373 -4.02 -22.55 -11.02
N GLY A 374 -3.18 -22.68 -12.03
CA GLY A 374 -1.73 -22.55 -11.89
C GLY A 374 -1.29 -21.17 -11.39
N ILE A 375 -2.03 -20.10 -11.70
CA ILE A 375 -1.70 -18.73 -11.27
C ILE A 375 -1.75 -18.56 -9.75
N PRO A 376 -2.86 -18.88 -9.04
CA PRO A 376 -2.86 -18.79 -7.58
C PRO A 376 -1.92 -19.81 -6.91
N ILE A 377 -1.61 -20.95 -7.54
CA ILE A 377 -0.60 -21.88 -7.01
C ILE A 377 0.81 -21.25 -7.07
N LEU A 378 1.17 -20.67 -8.21
CA LEU A 378 2.42 -19.92 -8.36
C LEU A 378 2.48 -18.74 -7.39
N ALA A 379 1.37 -18.03 -7.19
CA ALA A 379 1.28 -16.94 -6.22
C ALA A 379 1.57 -17.43 -4.78
N ILE A 380 1.05 -18.58 -4.37
CA ILE A 380 1.39 -19.20 -3.07
C ILE A 380 2.88 -19.52 -2.98
N LEU A 381 3.47 -20.14 -4.02
CA LEU A 381 4.89 -20.48 -4.02
C LEU A 381 5.78 -19.25 -3.93
N LEU A 382 5.45 -18.18 -4.67
CA LEU A 382 6.17 -16.90 -4.61
C LEU A 382 6.03 -16.25 -3.23
N THR A 383 4.83 -16.27 -2.65
CA THR A 383 4.56 -15.72 -1.31
C THR A 383 5.33 -16.46 -0.22
N LEU A 384 5.33 -17.80 -0.28
CA LEU A 384 6.12 -18.66 0.62
C LEU A 384 7.62 -18.42 0.44
N GLY A 385 8.09 -18.24 -0.79
CA GLY A 385 9.47 -17.89 -1.08
C GLY A 385 9.87 -16.57 -0.41
N PHE A 386 9.06 -15.52 -0.56
CA PHE A 386 9.32 -14.22 0.08
C PHE A 386 9.30 -14.28 1.62
N LEU A 387 8.33 -14.97 2.20
CA LEU A 387 8.25 -15.16 3.66
C LEU A 387 9.42 -15.98 4.19
N GLY A 388 9.78 -17.07 3.49
CA GLY A 388 10.91 -17.92 3.83
C GLY A 388 12.23 -17.18 3.76
N MET A 389 12.43 -16.35 2.73
CA MET A 389 13.60 -15.46 2.62
C MET A 389 13.70 -14.50 3.79
N GLN A 390 12.60 -13.85 4.17
CA GLN A 390 12.60 -12.91 5.28
C GLN A 390 12.96 -13.59 6.61
N LEU A 391 12.42 -14.78 6.87
CA LEU A 391 12.74 -15.56 8.08
C LEU A 391 14.19 -16.04 8.10
N TRP A 392 14.72 -16.42 6.93
CA TRP A 392 16.09 -16.90 6.81
C TRP A 392 17.12 -15.77 7.02
N ILE A 393 16.81 -14.57 6.56
CA ILE A 393 17.70 -13.40 6.66
C ILE A 393 17.61 -12.71 8.05
N ALA A 394 16.55 -12.96 8.82
CA ALA A 394 16.41 -12.44 10.18
C ALA A 394 17.30 -13.15 11.23
N HIS A 395 18.02 -14.20 10.80
CA HIS A 395 19.02 -14.94 11.56
C HIS A 395 20.38 -14.84 10.88
#